data_AF-A0A2V2PID9-F1
#
_entry.id   AF-A0A2V2PID9-F1
#
_cell.length_a   1.000
_cell.length_b   1.000
_cell.length_c   1.000
_cell.angle_alpha   90.00
_cell.angle_beta   90.00
_cell.angle_gamma   90.00
#
_symmetry.space_group_name_H-M   'P 1'
#
loop_
_entity.id
_entity.type
_entity.pdbx_description
1 polymer ?
#
loop_
_entity_poly.entity_id
_entity_poly.type
_entity_poly.pdbx_seq_one_letter_code
_entity_poly.pdbx_strand_id
1 'polypeptide(L)'
;MDVVIGRPVVVRAPYRVSTDELEQDIKTRVAHPKLPVWLRMLRSTGVVARPWSAPPDVTVGRKGIGVRSRAAYEAARDRAVTAAGQALDRSGLKPGDVDVLVTTHTTSWTIPGLDVDLVGRLGLRPDVERIGLATAACVGGAHGLVHAVRSLRGRGGGRA
;
A
#
# COMPACT_ATOMS: atom_id res chain seq x y z
N MET A 1 20.05 21.92 -5.69
CA MET A 1 20.40 20.58 -5.20
C MET A 1 19.43 19.63 -5.88
N ASP A 2 19.96 18.69 -6.66
CA ASP A 2 19.14 17.77 -7.43
C ASP A 2 18.68 16.62 -6.55
N VAL A 3 17.38 16.35 -6.53
CA VAL A 3 16.82 15.19 -5.84
C VAL A 3 16.88 14.01 -6.79
N VAL A 4 17.53 12.93 -6.35
CA VAL A 4 17.60 11.68 -7.11
C VAL A 4 16.57 10.71 -6.55
N ILE A 5 15.70 10.20 -7.42
CA ILE A 5 14.71 9.18 -7.06
C ILE A 5 15.28 7.80 -7.41
N GLY A 6 15.47 6.97 -6.40
CA GLY A 6 15.91 5.59 -6.57
C GLY A 6 14.86 4.72 -7.27
N ARG A 7 15.29 3.55 -7.76
CA ARG A 7 14.39 2.58 -8.40
C ARG A 7 13.33 2.11 -7.38
N PRO A 8 12.02 2.18 -7.72
CA PRO A 8 10.98 1.76 -6.79
C PRO A 8 11.02 0.26 -6.51
N VAL A 9 10.67 -0.09 -5.28
CA VAL A 9 10.38 -1.48 -4.87
C VAL A 9 8.87 -1.68 -4.79
N VAL A 10 8.39 -2.76 -5.39
CA VAL A 10 6.96 -3.12 -5.38
C VAL A 10 6.80 -4.53 -4.83
N VAL A 11 6.15 -4.65 -3.68
CA VAL A 11 5.77 -5.92 -3.08
C VAL A 11 4.28 -6.17 -3.34
N ARG A 12 3.97 -7.17 -4.17
CA ARG A 12 2.59 -7.54 -4.51
C ARG A 12 2.01 -8.45 -3.42
N ALA A 13 0.69 -8.44 -3.30
CA ALA A 13 0.00 -9.39 -2.45
C ALA A 13 0.10 -10.82 -3.04
N PRO A 14 0.15 -11.87 -2.20
CA PRO A 14 0.60 -13.20 -2.62
C PRO A 14 -0.43 -14.00 -3.41
N TYR A 15 -1.73 -13.71 -3.23
CA TYR A 15 -2.79 -14.40 -3.97
C TYR A 15 -3.02 -13.71 -5.30
N ARG A 16 -3.23 -14.48 -6.37
CA ARG A 16 -3.58 -13.94 -7.68
C ARG A 16 -4.99 -14.40 -8.02
N VAL A 17 -5.88 -13.45 -8.25
CA VAL A 17 -7.29 -13.73 -8.57
C VAL A 17 -7.56 -13.22 -9.99
N SER A 18 -7.92 -14.13 -10.88
CA SER A 18 -8.28 -13.85 -12.26
C SER A 18 -9.65 -13.18 -12.36
N THR A 19 -9.89 -12.50 -13.47
CA THR A 19 -11.21 -11.96 -13.78
C THR A 19 -12.24 -13.06 -14.06
N ASP A 20 -11.81 -14.23 -14.56
CA ASP A 20 -12.68 -15.41 -14.74
C ASP A 20 -13.18 -15.95 -13.40
N GLU A 21 -12.27 -16.15 -12.43
CA GLU A 21 -12.62 -16.59 -11.08
C GLU A 21 -13.57 -15.60 -10.41
N LEU A 22 -13.32 -14.29 -10.54
CA LEU A 22 -14.20 -13.26 -9.96
C LEU A 22 -15.58 -13.23 -10.62
N GLU A 23 -15.65 -13.39 -11.94
CA GLU A 23 -16.95 -13.47 -12.62
C GLU A 23 -17.75 -14.68 -12.14
N GLN A 24 -17.11 -15.86 -12.03
CA GLN A 24 -17.76 -17.07 -11.54
C GLN A 24 -18.22 -16.91 -10.08
N ASP A 25 -17.38 -16.30 -9.25
CA ASP A 25 -17.67 -15.96 -7.86
C ASP A 25 -18.91 -15.07 -7.73
N ILE A 26 -18.94 -13.96 -8.47
CA ILE A 26 -20.05 -13.00 -8.45
C ILE A 26 -21.33 -13.67 -8.94
N LYS A 27 -21.30 -14.44 -10.03
CA LYS A 27 -22.47 -15.19 -10.53
C LYS A 27 -23.06 -16.14 -9.50
N THR A 28 -22.20 -16.76 -8.69
CA THR A 28 -22.61 -17.73 -7.66
C THR A 28 -23.25 -17.03 -6.45
N ARG A 29 -22.78 -15.83 -6.09
CA ARG A 29 -23.18 -15.16 -4.85
C ARG A 29 -24.23 -14.07 -5.02
N VAL A 30 -24.40 -13.55 -6.23
CA VAL A 30 -25.19 -12.33 -6.48
C VAL A 30 -26.31 -12.60 -7.47
N ALA A 31 -27.55 -12.59 -6.97
CA ALA A 31 -28.75 -12.56 -7.80
C ALA A 31 -29.24 -11.11 -7.93
N HIS A 32 -29.00 -10.47 -9.08
CA HIS A 32 -29.41 -9.08 -9.30
C HIS A 32 -29.71 -8.79 -10.78
N PRO A 33 -30.78 -8.03 -11.13
CA PRO A 33 -31.15 -7.74 -12.52
C PRO A 33 -30.05 -7.05 -13.34
N LYS A 34 -29.18 -6.26 -12.70
CA LYS A 34 -28.06 -5.57 -13.35
C LYS A 34 -26.77 -6.41 -13.45
N LEU A 35 -26.78 -7.68 -13.03
CA LEU A 35 -25.59 -8.53 -13.07
C LEU A 35 -24.91 -8.56 -14.47
N PRO A 36 -25.64 -8.69 -15.60
CA PRO A 36 -25.01 -8.67 -16.93
C PRO A 36 -24.23 -7.37 -17.21
N VAL A 37 -24.72 -6.24 -16.70
CA VAL A 37 -24.05 -4.93 -16.84
C VAL A 37 -22.77 -4.89 -16.02
N TRP A 38 -22.79 -5.37 -14.78
CA TRP A 38 -21.61 -5.41 -13.91
C TRP A 38 -20.52 -6.34 -14.45
N LEU A 39 -20.91 -7.51 -14.98
CA LEU A 39 -19.95 -8.43 -15.60
C LEU A 39 -19.35 -7.85 -16.88
N ARG A 40 -20.14 -7.15 -17.70
CA ARG A 40 -19.61 -6.40 -18.84
C ARG A 40 -18.61 -5.34 -18.38
N MET A 41 -18.93 -4.54 -17.36
CA MET A 41 -18.02 -3.54 -16.80
C MET A 41 -16.73 -4.17 -16.29
N LEU A 42 -16.81 -5.29 -15.56
CA LEU A 42 -15.66 -6.06 -15.08
C LEU A 42 -14.72 -6.44 -16.24
N ARG A 43 -15.28 -6.95 -17.35
CA ARG A 43 -14.52 -7.36 -18.55
C ARG A 43 -13.94 -6.20 -19.34
N SER A 44 -14.64 -5.07 -19.39
CA SER A 44 -14.16 -3.87 -20.08
C SER A 44 -12.95 -3.20 -19.44
N THR A 45 -12.55 -3.60 -18.22
CA THR A 45 -11.36 -3.04 -17.55
C THR A 45 -10.03 -3.44 -18.20
N GLY A 46 -10.00 -4.48 -19.03
CA GLY A 46 -8.76 -5.06 -19.58
C GLY A 46 -7.89 -5.81 -18.55
N VAL A 47 -8.35 -5.92 -17.30
CA VAL A 47 -7.59 -6.59 -16.24
C VAL A 47 -7.79 -8.10 -16.31
N VAL A 48 -6.70 -8.83 -16.56
CA VAL A 48 -6.72 -10.31 -16.61
C VAL A 48 -6.73 -10.93 -15.22
N ALA A 49 -5.91 -10.41 -14.30
CA ALA A 49 -5.81 -10.88 -12.93
C ALA A 49 -5.28 -9.80 -11.99
N ARG A 50 -5.57 -9.91 -10.70
CA ARG A 50 -5.20 -8.93 -9.66
C ARG A 50 -4.54 -9.63 -8.46
N PRO A 51 -3.54 -9.00 -7.83
CA PRO A 51 -3.02 -9.48 -6.55
C PRO A 51 -4.01 -9.20 -5.41
N TRP A 52 -4.19 -10.15 -4.51
CA TRP A 52 -5.12 -10.11 -3.37
C TRP A 52 -4.39 -10.45 -2.06
N SER A 53 -4.82 -9.85 -0.95
CA SER A 53 -4.20 -10.07 0.36
C SER A 53 -4.65 -11.37 1.03
N ALA A 54 -5.73 -11.98 0.56
CA ALA A 54 -6.26 -13.26 1.03
C ALA A 54 -7.02 -13.94 -0.12
N PRO A 55 -7.31 -15.24 -0.03
CA PRO A 55 -8.19 -15.93 -0.98
C PRO A 55 -9.57 -15.26 -1.11
N PRO A 56 -10.28 -15.47 -2.23
CA PRO A 56 -11.60 -14.87 -2.46
C PRO A 56 -12.64 -15.21 -1.37
N ASP A 57 -12.73 -16.48 -0.97
CA ASP A 57 -13.66 -16.95 0.07
C ASP A 57 -13.39 -16.30 1.42
N VAL A 58 -12.12 -16.19 1.83
CA VAL A 58 -11.70 -15.49 3.05
C VAL A 58 -12.04 -14.00 2.95
N THR A 59 -11.76 -13.38 1.81
CA THR A 59 -11.96 -11.93 1.61
C THR A 59 -13.44 -11.57 1.65
N VAL A 60 -14.29 -12.33 0.96
CA VAL A 60 -15.74 -12.13 0.92
C VAL A 60 -16.38 -12.51 2.26
N GLY A 61 -15.85 -13.55 2.92
CA GLY A 61 -16.34 -14.05 4.21
C GLY A 61 -16.13 -13.13 5.41
N ARG A 62 -15.24 -12.13 5.34
CA ARG A 62 -15.02 -11.18 6.44
C ARG A 62 -16.27 -10.34 6.71
N LYS A 63 -16.88 -10.49 7.88
CA LYS A 63 -18.05 -9.70 8.30
C LYS A 63 -17.64 -8.54 9.21
N GLY A 64 -18.18 -7.35 8.95
CA GLY A 64 -17.94 -6.14 9.74
C GLY A 64 -16.74 -5.30 9.29
N ILE A 65 -16.87 -3.98 9.44
CA ILE A 65 -15.86 -3.01 9.00
C ILE A 65 -14.55 -3.12 9.80
N GLY A 66 -14.63 -3.38 11.11
CA GLY A 66 -13.44 -3.51 11.97
C GLY A 66 -12.53 -4.67 11.56
N VAL A 67 -13.12 -5.84 11.24
CA VAL A 67 -12.37 -7.02 10.77
C VAL A 67 -11.72 -6.74 9.41
N ARG A 68 -12.45 -6.10 8.49
CA ARG A 68 -11.95 -5.74 7.16
C ARG A 68 -10.82 -4.71 7.24
N SER A 69 -11.00 -3.68 8.06
CA SER A 69 -10.02 -2.61 8.30
C SER A 69 -8.73 -3.17 8.90
N ARG A 70 -8.82 -3.98 9.96
CA ARG A 70 -7.65 -4.62 10.58
C ARG A 70 -6.87 -5.51 9.62
N ALA A 71 -7.57 -6.38 8.89
CA ALA A 71 -6.91 -7.26 7.91
C ALA A 71 -6.27 -6.47 6.75
N ALA A 72 -6.89 -5.38 6.30
CA ALA A 72 -6.32 -4.50 5.29
C ALA A 72 -5.07 -3.75 5.80
N TYR A 73 -5.11 -3.27 7.05
CA TYR A 73 -4.01 -2.59 7.70
C TYR A 73 -2.80 -3.50 7.85
N GLU A 74 -2.97 -4.68 8.46
CA GLU A 74 -1.90 -5.66 8.70
C GLU A 74 -1.21 -6.02 7.38
N ALA A 75 -2.01 -6.34 6.35
CA ALA A 75 -1.49 -6.67 5.04
C ALA A 75 -0.74 -5.50 4.37
N ALA A 76 -1.23 -4.26 4.54
CA ALA A 76 -0.55 -3.07 4.01
C ALA A 76 0.77 -2.80 4.74
N ARG A 77 0.75 -2.85 6.08
CA ARG A 77 1.92 -2.67 6.95
C ARG A 77 3.02 -3.68 6.64
N ASP A 78 2.70 -4.97 6.58
CA ASP A 78 3.72 -6.01 6.39
C ASP A 78 4.38 -5.91 5.00
N ARG A 79 3.60 -5.54 3.98
CA ARG A 79 4.15 -5.23 2.65
C ARG A 79 4.98 -3.96 2.64
N ALA A 80 4.57 -2.92 3.37
CA ALA A 80 5.33 -1.67 3.49
C ALA A 80 6.69 -1.91 4.16
N VAL A 81 6.74 -2.69 5.24
CA VAL A 81 8.00 -3.10 5.90
C VAL A 81 8.90 -3.83 4.91
N THR A 82 8.35 -4.82 4.19
CA THR A 82 9.11 -5.60 3.21
C THR A 82 9.65 -4.72 2.08
N ALA A 83 8.81 -3.83 1.53
CA ALA A 83 9.19 -2.96 0.42
C ALA A 83 10.23 -1.93 0.84
N ALA A 84 10.07 -1.32 2.01
CA ALA A 84 11.01 -0.34 2.55
C ALA A 84 12.37 -0.98 2.89
N GLY A 85 12.38 -2.15 3.54
CA GLY A 85 13.61 -2.90 3.81
C GLY A 85 14.38 -3.22 2.52
N GLN A 86 13.68 -3.77 1.51
CA GLN A 86 14.27 -4.04 0.20
C GLN A 86 14.77 -2.77 -0.52
N ALA A 87 14.14 -1.61 -0.29
CA ALA A 87 14.57 -0.34 -0.87
C ALA A 87 15.86 0.17 -0.21
N LEU A 88 15.96 0.04 1.11
CA LEU A 88 17.19 0.32 1.87
C LEU A 88 18.33 -0.60 1.41
N ASP A 89 18.10 -1.90 1.33
CA ASP A 89 19.09 -2.88 0.87
C ASP A 89 19.61 -2.55 -0.54
N ARG A 90 18.70 -2.23 -1.47
CA ARG A 90 19.05 -1.88 -2.85
C ARG A 90 19.81 -0.56 -2.98
N SER A 91 19.61 0.35 -2.04
CA SER A 91 20.30 1.64 -2.00
C SER A 91 21.60 1.60 -1.18
N GLY A 92 21.90 0.47 -0.53
CA GLY A 92 23.04 0.35 0.37
C GLY A 92 22.92 1.21 1.63
N LEU A 93 21.70 1.65 1.96
CA LEU A 93 21.41 2.47 3.13
C LEU A 93 21.03 1.60 4.32
N LYS A 94 21.38 2.06 5.51
CA LYS A 94 20.93 1.49 6.78
C LYS A 94 19.67 2.22 7.24
N PRO A 95 18.84 1.58 8.09
CA PRO A 95 17.69 2.25 8.71
C PRO A 95 18.04 3.59 9.38
N GLY A 96 19.23 3.67 9.98
CA GLY A 96 19.76 4.87 10.62
C GLY A 96 20.14 6.00 9.66
N ASP A 97 20.14 5.79 8.35
CA ASP A 97 20.43 6.82 7.35
C ASP A 97 19.16 7.58 6.91
N VAL A 98 17.97 7.09 7.26
CA VAL A 98 16.70 7.71 6.86
C VAL A 98 16.39 8.92 7.74
N ASP A 99 16.20 10.08 7.11
CA ASP A 99 15.91 11.34 7.79
C ASP A 99 14.43 11.71 7.77
N VAL A 100 13.71 11.27 6.74
CA VAL A 100 12.28 11.53 6.53
C VAL A 100 11.59 10.23 6.15
N LEU A 101 10.44 9.94 6.76
CA LEU A 101 9.57 8.84 6.40
C LEU A 101 8.23 9.39 5.93
N VAL A 102 7.93 9.23 4.64
CA VAL A 102 6.63 9.61 4.07
C VAL A 102 5.81 8.35 3.81
N THR A 103 4.63 8.27 4.44
CA THR A 103 3.73 7.12 4.25
C THR A 103 2.40 7.58 3.68
N THR A 104 1.75 6.71 2.92
CA THR A 104 0.39 6.94 2.45
C THR A 104 -0.39 5.64 2.37
N HIS A 105 -1.66 5.71 2.75
CA HIS A 105 -2.53 4.56 2.78
C HIS A 105 -4.00 5.01 2.91
N THR A 106 -4.93 4.27 2.27
CA THR A 106 -6.36 4.65 2.23
C THR A 106 -7.33 3.51 2.59
N THR A 107 -6.82 2.31 2.88
CA THR A 107 -7.65 1.09 2.99
C THR A 107 -8.10 0.77 4.42
N SER A 108 -7.65 1.54 5.41
CA SER A 108 -8.00 1.45 6.82
C SER A 108 -7.76 2.77 7.52
N TRP A 109 -8.23 2.87 8.76
CA TRP A 109 -7.95 4.00 9.65
C TRP A 109 -7.35 3.44 10.94
N THR A 110 -6.15 3.88 11.31
CA THR A 110 -5.46 3.42 12.51
C THR A 110 -4.82 4.59 13.25
N ILE A 111 -4.80 4.48 14.56
CA ILE A 111 -4.07 5.37 15.46
C ILE A 111 -3.39 4.45 16.49
N PRO A 112 -2.04 4.41 16.58
CA PRO A 112 -1.06 5.13 15.75
C PRO A 112 -1.08 4.76 14.25
N GLY A 113 -0.49 5.64 13.43
CA GLY A 113 -0.46 5.50 11.97
C GLY A 113 0.62 4.54 11.46
N LEU A 114 0.58 4.25 10.16
CA LEU A 114 1.55 3.37 9.48
C LEU A 114 3.00 3.87 9.62
N ASP A 115 3.19 5.19 9.65
CA ASP A 115 4.48 5.83 9.88
C ASP A 115 5.09 5.41 11.22
N VAL A 116 4.29 5.36 12.29
CA VAL A 116 4.75 4.96 13.63
C VAL A 116 5.14 3.48 13.65
N ASP A 117 4.31 2.62 13.06
CA ASP A 117 4.60 1.18 12.96
C ASP A 117 5.90 0.91 12.18
N LEU A 118 6.13 1.65 11.09
CA LEU A 118 7.30 1.48 10.25
C LEU A 118 8.59 1.91 10.96
N VAL A 119 8.56 2.95 11.81
CA VAL A 119 9.74 3.34 12.61
C VAL A 119 10.25 2.17 13.44
N GLY A 120 9.36 1.56 14.25
CA GLY A 120 9.74 0.44 15.10
C GLY A 120 10.14 -0.81 14.31
N ARG A 121 9.40 -1.14 13.25
CA ARG A 121 9.60 -2.37 12.47
C ARG A 121 10.83 -2.36 11.57
N LEU A 122 11.23 -1.19 11.08
CA LEU A 122 12.44 -1.03 10.26
C LEU A 122 13.66 -0.68 11.11
N GLY A 123 13.49 -0.33 12.39
CA GLY A 123 14.58 0.14 13.24
C GLY A 123 15.09 1.52 12.83
N LEU A 124 14.18 2.40 12.39
CA LEU A 124 14.52 3.79 12.06
C LEU A 124 14.89 4.54 13.35
N ARG A 125 15.56 5.69 13.19
CA ARG A 125 15.89 6.55 14.33
C ARG A 125 14.62 7.08 15.00
N PRO A 126 14.58 7.20 16.34
CA PRO A 126 13.41 7.75 17.05
C PRO A 126 13.07 9.20 16.67
N ASP A 127 14.03 9.94 16.12
CA ASP A 127 13.92 11.34 15.71
C ASP A 127 13.63 11.54 14.21
N VAL A 128 13.36 10.46 13.46
CA VAL A 128 13.02 10.56 12.04
C VAL A 128 11.79 11.46 11.83
N GLU A 129 11.86 12.36 10.85
CA GLU A 129 10.72 13.19 10.49
C GLU A 129 9.65 12.30 9.85
N ARG A 130 8.42 12.36 10.34
CA ARG A 130 7.32 11.53 9.84
C ARG A 130 6.25 12.38 9.16
N ILE A 131 5.87 11.99 7.96
CA ILE A 131 4.74 12.57 7.22
C ILE A 131 3.77 11.44 6.87
N GLY A 132 2.72 11.29 7.70
CA GLY A 132 1.65 10.32 7.49
C GLY A 132 0.49 10.90 6.69
N LEU A 133 0.33 10.49 5.43
CA LEU A 133 -0.78 10.89 4.57
C LEU A 133 -1.90 9.84 4.62
N ALA A 134 -2.83 10.01 5.55
CA ALA A 134 -4.06 9.22 5.56
C ALA A 134 -4.95 9.60 4.35
N THR A 135 -5.67 8.61 3.82
CA THR A 135 -6.81 8.76 2.89
C THR A 135 -6.54 9.50 1.56
N ALA A 136 -5.28 9.61 1.11
CA ALA A 136 -4.93 10.22 -0.18
C ALA A 136 -5.21 9.35 -1.42
N ALA A 137 -5.62 8.08 -1.22
CA ALA A 137 -5.99 7.13 -2.27
C ALA A 137 -5.01 7.12 -3.47
N CYS A 138 -5.53 7.20 -4.71
CA CYS A 138 -4.73 7.03 -5.93
C CYS A 138 -3.65 8.12 -6.11
N VAL A 139 -3.85 9.33 -5.58
CA VAL A 139 -2.87 10.42 -5.69
C VAL A 139 -1.75 10.31 -4.63
N GLY A 140 -1.91 9.43 -3.64
CA GLY A 140 -1.00 9.28 -2.51
C GLY A 140 0.46 9.07 -2.91
N GLY A 141 0.74 8.31 -3.98
CA GLY A 141 2.10 8.08 -4.45
C GLY A 141 2.80 9.36 -4.92
N ALA A 142 2.11 10.18 -5.72
CA ALA A 142 2.64 11.47 -6.19
C ALA A 142 2.79 12.46 -5.04
N HIS A 143 1.80 12.53 -4.14
CA HIS A 143 1.91 13.35 -2.93
C HIS A 143 3.10 12.94 -2.06
N GLY A 144 3.33 11.64 -1.88
CA GLY A 144 4.46 11.13 -1.13
C GLY A 144 5.80 11.65 -1.66
N LEU A 145 6.00 11.59 -2.98
CA LEU A 145 7.20 12.13 -3.63
C LEU A 145 7.32 13.66 -3.47
N VAL A 146 6.23 14.40 -3.61
CA VAL A 146 6.23 15.87 -3.41
C VAL A 146 6.64 16.23 -1.99
N HIS A 147 6.11 15.53 -0.98
CA HIS A 147 6.46 15.75 0.42
C HIS A 147 7.92 15.38 0.69
N ALA A 148 8.39 14.24 0.19
CA ALA A 148 9.80 13.84 0.33
C ALA A 148 10.75 14.90 -0.26
N VAL A 149 10.52 15.32 -1.50
CA VAL A 149 11.31 16.37 -2.18
C VAL A 149 11.30 17.67 -1.38
N ARG A 150 10.13 18.08 -0.86
CA ARG A 150 10.01 19.31 -0.06
C ARG A 150 10.77 19.21 1.26
N SER A 151 10.66 18.10 1.99
CA SER A 151 11.36 17.91 3.27
C SER A 151 12.88 17.81 3.11
N LEU A 152 13.37 17.34 1.97
CA LEU A 152 14.81 17.28 1.66
C LEU A 152 15.40 18.63 1.20
N ARG A 153 14.58 19.64 0.86
CA ARG A 153 15.11 20.96 0.48
C ARG A 153 15.87 21.59 1.62
N GLY A 154 17.13 21.97 1.36
CA GLY A 154 18.02 22.55 2.37
C GLY A 154 18.69 21.52 3.28
N ARG A 155 18.45 20.22 3.10
CA ARG A 155 19.12 19.13 3.82
C ARG A 155 20.22 18.53 2.98
N GLY A 156 21.44 19.03 3.13
CA GLY A 156 22.62 18.48 2.46
C GLY A 156 22.77 16.98 2.74
N GLY A 157 22.67 16.16 1.70
CA GLY A 157 22.72 14.70 1.79
C GLY A 157 21.48 14.01 2.32
N GLY A 158 20.39 14.70 2.69
CA GLY A 158 19.25 14.04 3.37
C GLY A 158 18.62 12.88 2.59
N ARG A 159 18.09 11.88 3.31
CA ARG A 159 17.44 10.69 2.73
C ARG A 159 15.98 10.56 3.19
N ALA A 160 15.08 10.26 2.26
CA ALA A 160 13.65 10.09 2.47
C ALA A 160 13.14 8.77 1.88
#